data_AF-A0A8D6UF41-F1
#
_entry.id   AF-A0A8D6UF41-F1
#
_cell.length_a   1.000
_cell.length_b   1.000
_cell.length_c   1.000
_cell.angle_alpha   90.00
_cell.angle_beta   90.00
_cell.angle_gamma   90.00
#
_symmetry.space_group_name_H-M   'P 1'
#
loop_
_entity.id
_entity.type
_entity.pdbx_description
1 polymer ?
#
loop_
_entity_poly.entity_id
_entity_poly.type
_entity_poly.pdbx_seq_one_letter_code
_entity_poly.pdbx_strand_id
1 'polypeptide(L)'
;MSQARDRFVGRIGAINSILAEPFSTDIAPIPTLNSGAAVVRNGCAVMLFCALETFIRERSLECAGLLNQALVPYSKLPEGLKKASLISTFEGLLNNSRQFSPSDQVLLFEQAAVAAASGKLGSAYKFSDYSFGREKSNIVADDIAKIAKAFGVPSFWNVAKSISESVGLAQPAGVDEAFKQLAKERHKSAHVSSHSIAHSTLSAFIPQTLVIALSFDLSISLAVRKLNGSNIVSDGVHPLVSLGDFKYVILRPVAGRWKGFIPGRTTAIFVENDYETAMPRAVQQAAQRVASTIIQDQTERAVNWISII
;
A
#
# COMPACT_ATOMS: atom_id res chain seq x y z
N MET A 1 -12.78 -5.94 5.56
CA MET A 1 -12.21 -4.59 5.35
C MET A 1 -10.76 -4.60 5.83
N SER A 2 -9.86 -3.89 5.14
CA SER A 2 -8.41 -3.88 5.42
C SER A 2 -8.09 -2.81 6.47
N GLN A 3 -7.56 -3.23 7.62
CA GLN A 3 -7.17 -2.30 8.69
C GLN A 3 -5.95 -1.48 8.28
N ALA A 4 -5.00 -2.09 7.57
CA ALA A 4 -3.82 -1.43 7.02
C ALA A 4 -4.23 -0.23 6.14
N ARG A 5 -5.22 -0.42 5.26
CA ARG A 5 -5.74 0.64 4.39
C ARG A 5 -6.39 1.76 5.18
N ASP A 6 -7.29 1.43 6.11
CA ASP A 6 -8.01 2.43 6.90
C ASP A 6 -7.04 3.29 7.71
N ARG A 7 -6.03 2.67 8.35
CA ARG A 7 -4.96 3.38 9.07
C ARG A 7 -4.13 4.26 8.14
N PHE A 8 -3.76 3.75 6.97
CA PHE A 8 -2.99 4.52 5.99
C PHE A 8 -3.75 5.75 5.51
N VAL A 9 -4.98 5.58 5.03
CA VAL A 9 -5.83 6.68 4.55
C VAL A 9 -6.08 7.70 5.67
N GLY A 10 -6.33 7.24 6.89
CA GLY A 10 -6.47 8.12 8.07
C GLY A 10 -5.20 8.95 8.33
N ARG A 11 -4.01 8.34 8.26
CA ARG A 11 -2.72 9.05 8.42
C ARG A 11 -2.49 10.06 7.29
N ILE A 12 -2.81 9.70 6.04
CA ILE A 12 -2.72 10.62 4.91
C ILE A 12 -3.66 11.83 5.11
N GLY A 13 -4.90 11.59 5.54
CA GLY A 13 -5.87 12.64 5.85
C GLY A 13 -5.39 13.57 6.98
N ALA A 14 -4.80 13.01 8.04
CA ALA A 14 -4.23 13.79 9.14
C ALA A 14 -3.06 14.68 8.68
N ILE A 15 -2.13 14.13 7.88
CA ILE A 15 -1.01 14.91 7.32
C ILE A 15 -1.54 16.02 6.41
N ASN A 16 -2.50 15.72 5.53
CA ASN A 16 -3.09 16.71 4.65
C ASN A 16 -3.78 17.84 5.44
N SER A 17 -4.46 17.51 6.55
CA SER A 17 -5.08 18.50 7.43
C SER A 17 -4.04 19.42 8.08
N ILE A 18 -2.93 18.87 8.57
CA ILE A 18 -1.81 19.67 9.10
C ILE A 18 -1.24 20.63 8.04
N LEU A 19 -1.14 20.20 6.79
CA LEU A 19 -0.62 21.04 5.70
C LEU A 19 -1.62 22.08 5.19
N ALA A 20 -2.89 21.96 5.53
CA ALA A 20 -3.88 23.00 5.26
C ALA A 20 -3.78 24.16 6.26
N GLU A 21 -3.14 23.95 7.41
CA GLU A 21 -3.04 24.96 8.45
C GLU A 21 -1.97 26.03 8.12
N PRO A 22 -2.23 27.31 8.43
CA PRO A 22 -1.30 28.40 8.11
C PRO A 22 0.11 28.22 8.70
N PHE A 23 0.24 27.58 9.86
CA PHE A 23 1.55 27.36 10.50
C PHE A 23 2.47 26.40 9.72
N SER A 24 1.93 25.66 8.75
CA SER A 24 2.71 24.80 7.85
C SER A 24 3.31 25.58 6.67
N THR A 25 2.90 26.83 6.47
CA THR A 25 3.36 27.72 5.40
C THR A 25 4.33 28.79 5.91
N ASP A 26 5.18 29.27 5.02
CA ASP A 26 6.08 30.37 5.33
C ASP A 26 5.28 31.70 5.26
N ILE A 27 5.29 32.51 6.33
CA ILE A 27 4.53 33.77 6.41
C ILE A 27 5.39 34.93 5.92
N ALA A 28 5.15 35.49 4.74
CA ALA A 28 5.93 36.64 4.26
C ALA A 28 5.72 37.93 5.10
N PRO A 29 6.69 38.87 5.14
CA PRO A 29 8.08 38.74 4.70
C PRO A 29 8.95 38.26 5.88
N ILE A 30 9.70 37.17 5.69
CA ILE A 30 10.54 36.64 6.77
C ILE A 30 11.99 37.06 6.55
N PRO A 31 12.58 37.87 7.44
CA PRO A 31 14.01 38.12 7.44
C PRO A 31 14.84 36.90 7.95
N THR A 32 14.19 35.89 8.53
CA THR A 32 14.80 34.66 9.10
C THR A 32 13.94 33.43 8.84
N LEU A 33 14.41 32.42 8.08
CA LEU A 33 13.71 31.16 7.79
C LEU A 33 12.71 30.74 8.91
N ASN A 34 11.42 30.53 8.58
CA ASN A 34 10.41 30.12 9.57
C ASN A 34 10.72 28.70 10.08
N SER A 35 11.52 28.63 11.15
CA SER A 35 12.01 27.38 11.73
C SER A 35 10.86 26.48 12.17
N GLY A 36 9.75 27.05 12.66
CA GLY A 36 8.56 26.30 13.06
C GLY A 36 7.88 25.59 11.88
N ALA A 37 7.60 26.33 10.79
CA ALA A 37 6.96 25.74 9.61
C ALA A 37 7.86 24.68 8.96
N ALA A 38 9.18 24.93 8.90
CA ALA A 38 10.15 23.96 8.40
C ALA A 38 10.16 22.66 9.24
N VAL A 39 10.16 22.76 10.58
CA VAL A 39 10.08 21.61 11.49
C VAL A 39 8.80 20.81 11.25
N VAL A 40 7.65 21.48 11.14
CA VAL A 40 6.36 20.83 10.87
C VAL A 40 6.39 20.07 9.54
N ARG A 41 6.85 20.73 8.46
CA ARG A 41 6.91 20.12 7.13
C ARG A 41 7.88 18.94 7.08
N ASN A 42 9.07 19.07 7.68
CA ASN A 42 10.03 17.97 7.77
C ASN A 42 9.47 16.78 8.57
N GLY A 43 8.80 17.05 9.70
CA GLY A 43 8.10 16.02 10.48
C GLY A 43 7.02 15.31 9.66
N CYS A 44 6.22 16.07 8.91
CA CYS A 44 5.20 15.51 8.01
C CYS A 44 5.79 14.66 6.88
N ALA A 45 6.93 15.05 6.30
CA ALA A 45 7.62 14.25 5.28
C ALA A 45 8.08 12.89 5.84
N VAL A 46 8.62 12.87 7.06
CA VAL A 46 8.99 11.61 7.75
C VAL A 46 7.75 10.75 8.02
N MET A 47 6.69 11.35 8.57
CA MET A 47 5.44 10.63 8.86
C MET A 47 4.78 10.06 7.60
N LEU A 48 4.82 10.79 6.48
CA LEU A 48 4.26 10.35 5.21
C LEU A 48 4.95 9.09 4.68
N PHE A 49 6.29 9.08 4.68
CA PHE A 49 7.05 7.89 4.28
C PHE A 49 6.81 6.72 5.23
N CYS A 50 6.83 6.96 6.56
CA CYS A 50 6.55 5.94 7.55
C CYS A 50 5.14 5.35 7.42
N ALA A 51 4.13 6.17 7.06
CA ALA A 51 2.77 5.70 6.80
C ALA A 51 2.74 4.75 5.59
N LEU A 52 3.38 5.10 4.48
CA LEU A 52 3.46 4.25 3.29
C LEU A 52 4.22 2.95 3.57
N GLU A 53 5.34 3.03 4.25
CA GLU A 53 6.15 1.86 4.62
C GLU A 53 5.39 0.90 5.53
N THR A 54 4.73 1.43 6.55
CA THR A 54 3.86 0.65 7.44
C THR A 54 2.74 -0.01 6.64
N PHE A 55 2.09 0.74 5.76
CA PHE A 55 1.03 0.24 4.90
C PHE A 55 1.49 -0.94 4.04
N ILE A 56 2.63 -0.83 3.37
CA ILE A 56 3.17 -1.90 2.52
C ILE A 56 3.41 -3.17 3.34
N ARG A 57 4.01 -3.05 4.54
CA ARG A 57 4.27 -4.19 5.43
C ARG A 57 2.97 -4.83 5.93
N GLU A 58 2.09 -4.03 6.54
CA GLU A 58 0.84 -4.50 7.14
C GLU A 58 -0.10 -5.08 6.07
N ARG A 59 -0.22 -4.42 4.91
CA ARG A 59 -1.08 -4.90 3.84
C ARG A 59 -0.55 -6.19 3.21
N SER A 60 0.77 -6.33 3.08
CA SER A 60 1.37 -7.60 2.65
C SER A 60 1.01 -8.74 3.61
N LEU A 61 1.10 -8.48 4.92
CA LEU A 61 0.76 -9.46 5.94
C LEU A 61 -0.73 -9.81 5.92
N GLU A 62 -1.63 -8.82 5.83
CA GLU A 62 -3.07 -9.07 5.69
C GLU A 62 -3.39 -9.95 4.48
N CYS A 63 -2.82 -9.62 3.32
CA CYS A 63 -2.96 -10.40 2.08
C CYS A 63 -2.41 -11.83 2.22
N ALA A 64 -1.25 -11.99 2.86
CA ALA A 64 -0.67 -13.29 3.12
C ALA A 64 -1.52 -14.11 4.11
N GLY A 65 -2.13 -13.46 5.11
CA GLY A 65 -3.07 -14.08 6.03
C GLY A 65 -4.30 -14.67 5.34
N LEU A 66 -4.78 -14.03 4.27
CA LEU A 66 -5.87 -14.57 3.44
C LEU A 66 -5.47 -15.82 2.64
N LEU A 67 -4.17 -16.02 2.39
CA LEU A 67 -3.66 -17.26 1.81
C LEU A 67 -3.61 -18.38 2.84
N ASN A 68 -3.26 -18.09 4.10
CA ASN A 68 -3.30 -19.08 5.19
C ASN A 68 -4.71 -19.64 5.42
N GLN A 69 -5.73 -18.81 5.24
CA GLN A 69 -7.13 -19.20 5.35
C GLN A 69 -7.62 -19.97 4.14
N ALA A 70 -6.95 -19.80 3.00
CA ALA A 70 -7.26 -20.55 1.80
C ALA A 70 -6.63 -21.95 1.86
N LEU A 71 -7.26 -22.92 1.21
CA LEU A 71 -6.75 -24.31 1.10
C LEU A 71 -5.53 -24.43 0.17
N VAL A 72 -4.71 -23.38 0.03
CA VAL A 72 -3.48 -23.40 -0.76
C VAL A 72 -2.40 -24.08 0.07
N PRO A 73 -1.94 -25.31 -0.25
CA PRO A 73 -0.94 -25.99 0.56
C PRO A 73 0.44 -25.33 0.40
N TYR A 74 1.28 -25.42 1.44
CA TYR A 74 2.62 -24.80 1.45
C TYR A 74 3.47 -25.17 0.22
N SER A 75 3.40 -26.43 -0.22
CA SER A 75 4.14 -26.93 -1.39
C SER A 75 3.81 -26.18 -2.68
N LYS A 76 2.62 -25.58 -2.74
CA LYS A 76 2.05 -24.85 -3.87
C LYS A 76 2.10 -23.33 -3.69
N LEU A 77 2.73 -22.82 -2.63
CA LEU A 77 3.02 -21.39 -2.55
C LEU A 77 4.11 -21.00 -3.56
N PRO A 78 4.05 -19.78 -4.12
CA PRO A 78 5.18 -19.18 -4.81
C PRO A 78 6.44 -19.18 -3.93
N GLU A 79 7.60 -19.41 -4.53
CA GLU A 79 8.90 -19.44 -3.81
C GLU A 79 9.16 -18.15 -3.02
N GLY A 80 8.75 -17.00 -3.55
CA GLY A 80 8.86 -15.73 -2.82
C GLY A 80 8.08 -15.71 -1.51
N LEU A 81 6.88 -16.31 -1.48
CA LEU A 81 6.07 -16.41 -0.26
C LEU A 81 6.60 -17.48 0.70
N LYS A 82 7.13 -18.61 0.20
CA LYS A 82 7.86 -19.57 1.05
C LYS A 82 9.07 -18.93 1.72
N LYS A 83 9.84 -18.13 0.97
CA LYS A 83 10.94 -17.34 1.51
C LYS A 83 10.46 -16.35 2.57
N ALA A 84 9.34 -15.65 2.32
CA ALA A 84 8.77 -14.69 3.25
C ALA A 84 8.33 -15.34 4.57
N SER A 85 7.64 -16.49 4.51
CA SER A 85 7.17 -17.19 5.71
C SER A 85 8.32 -17.74 6.57
N LEU A 86 9.43 -18.13 5.95
CA LEU A 86 10.55 -18.79 6.62
C LEU A 86 11.75 -17.86 6.82
N ILE A 87 12.49 -17.58 5.74
CA ILE A 87 13.80 -16.91 5.81
C ILE A 87 13.62 -15.46 6.23
N SER A 88 12.72 -14.72 5.59
CA SER A 88 12.57 -13.28 5.87
C SER A 88 11.96 -13.02 7.25
N THR A 89 11.16 -13.94 7.78
CA THR A 89 10.72 -13.91 9.19
C THR A 89 11.92 -13.84 10.15
N PHE A 90 12.91 -14.73 10.00
CA PHE A 90 14.09 -14.75 10.88
C PHE A 90 15.05 -13.58 10.61
N GLU A 91 15.23 -13.18 9.34
CA GLU A 91 16.01 -11.98 8.99
C GLU A 91 15.39 -10.72 9.63
N GLY A 92 14.07 -10.58 9.56
CA GLY A 92 13.33 -9.49 10.18
C GLY A 92 13.41 -9.52 11.70
N LEU A 93 13.27 -10.69 12.33
CA LEU A 93 13.45 -10.84 13.77
C LEU A 93 14.86 -10.45 14.22
N LEU A 94 15.89 -10.92 13.53
CA LEU A 94 17.28 -10.61 13.88
C LEU A 94 17.56 -9.11 13.79
N ASN A 95 17.00 -8.42 12.79
CA ASN A 95 17.16 -6.98 12.63
C ASN A 95 16.43 -6.18 13.74
N ASN A 96 15.31 -6.70 14.26
CA ASN A 96 14.48 -6.00 15.25
C ASN A 96 14.71 -6.50 16.70
N SER A 97 15.42 -7.60 16.91
CA SER A 97 15.54 -8.28 18.22
C SER A 97 16.08 -7.38 19.33
N ARG A 98 17.00 -6.48 18.98
CA ARG A 98 17.65 -5.55 19.92
C ARG A 98 16.69 -4.59 20.62
N GLN A 99 15.47 -4.43 20.12
CA GLN A 99 14.44 -3.58 20.71
C GLN A 99 13.67 -4.28 21.84
N PHE A 100 13.87 -5.59 22.01
CA PHE A 100 13.12 -6.43 22.96
C PHE A 100 14.02 -6.92 24.10
N SER A 101 13.41 -7.20 25.25
CA SER A 101 14.11 -7.86 26.36
C SER A 101 14.57 -9.27 25.95
N PRO A 102 15.60 -9.86 26.58
CA PRO A 102 16.04 -11.21 26.24
C PRO A 102 14.94 -12.27 26.32
N SER A 103 14.02 -12.18 27.28
CA SER A 103 12.87 -13.10 27.39
C SER A 103 11.88 -12.94 26.24
N ASP A 104 11.59 -11.70 25.84
CA ASP A 104 10.71 -11.42 24.70
C ASP A 104 11.36 -11.86 23.39
N GLN A 105 12.68 -11.70 23.25
CA GLN A 105 13.41 -12.20 22.08
C GLN A 105 13.25 -13.72 21.96
N VAL A 106 13.47 -14.49 23.03
CA VAL A 106 13.29 -15.95 23.01
C VAL A 106 11.85 -16.29 22.58
N LEU A 107 10.84 -15.66 23.18
CA LEU A 107 9.45 -15.90 22.84
C LEU A 107 9.13 -15.61 21.36
N LEU A 108 9.64 -14.50 20.81
CA LEU A 108 9.44 -14.13 19.41
C LEU A 108 10.09 -15.13 18.45
N PHE A 109 11.30 -15.61 18.76
CA PHE A 109 11.98 -16.63 17.97
C PHE A 109 11.28 -17.98 18.06
N GLU A 110 10.77 -18.36 19.22
CA GLU A 110 9.96 -19.59 19.38
C GLU A 110 8.67 -19.52 18.57
N GLN A 111 7.94 -18.40 18.61
CA GLN A 111 6.74 -18.19 17.80
C GLN A 111 7.03 -18.27 16.30
N ALA A 112 8.12 -17.67 15.85
CA ALA A 112 8.58 -17.77 14.47
C ALA A 112 8.99 -19.19 14.09
N ALA A 113 9.66 -19.93 14.98
CA ALA A 113 10.02 -21.33 14.76
C ALA A 113 8.80 -22.23 14.57
N VAL A 114 7.72 -22.02 15.35
CA VAL A 114 6.44 -22.74 15.15
C VAL A 114 5.83 -22.41 13.79
N ALA A 115 5.78 -21.13 13.41
CA ALA A 115 5.26 -20.71 12.11
C ALA A 115 6.08 -21.28 10.94
N ALA A 116 7.40 -21.33 11.07
CA ALA A 116 8.36 -21.86 10.11
C ALA A 116 8.32 -23.40 9.98
N ALA A 117 8.15 -24.11 11.10
CA ALA A 117 8.00 -25.57 11.13
C ALA A 117 6.74 -26.04 10.39
N SER A 118 5.79 -25.12 10.18
CA SER A 118 4.51 -25.35 9.52
C SER A 118 4.57 -25.44 7.98
N GLY A 119 5.66 -25.95 7.43
CA GLY A 119 5.89 -26.07 5.99
C GLY A 119 5.69 -27.48 5.43
N LYS A 120 6.65 -27.94 4.59
CA LYS A 120 6.64 -29.27 3.93
C LYS A 120 6.57 -30.46 4.91
N LEU A 121 6.83 -30.23 6.19
CA LEU A 121 6.86 -31.23 7.26
C LEU A 121 5.49 -31.45 7.95
N GLY A 122 4.41 -30.81 7.48
CA GLY A 122 3.04 -31.30 7.74
C GLY A 122 2.12 -30.43 8.60
N SER A 123 2.44 -29.15 8.85
CA SER A 123 1.53 -28.20 9.52
C SER A 123 1.06 -27.07 8.60
N ALA A 124 0.06 -26.30 9.04
CA ALA A 124 -0.46 -25.15 8.30
C ALA A 124 0.48 -23.94 8.43
N TYR A 125 1.10 -23.52 7.34
CA TYR A 125 2.05 -22.39 7.33
C TYR A 125 1.41 -21.10 7.83
N LYS A 126 2.24 -20.24 8.42
CA LYS A 126 1.84 -18.91 8.86
C LYS A 126 2.89 -17.88 8.45
N PHE A 127 2.42 -16.66 8.20
CA PHE A 127 3.26 -15.49 8.05
C PHE A 127 3.31 -14.75 9.39
N SER A 128 4.46 -14.19 9.71
CA SER A 128 4.68 -13.40 10.93
C SER A 128 4.71 -11.90 10.61
N ASP A 129 4.65 -11.06 11.63
CA ASP A 129 4.84 -9.60 11.52
C ASP A 129 6.20 -9.19 10.93
N TYR A 130 7.13 -10.15 10.84
CA TYR A 130 8.49 -9.99 10.32
C TYR A 130 8.67 -10.54 8.91
N SER A 131 7.65 -11.17 8.30
CA SER A 131 7.76 -11.82 7.00
C SER A 131 8.01 -10.85 5.82
N PHE A 132 7.67 -9.57 5.95
CA PHE A 132 7.72 -8.61 4.84
C PHE A 132 8.41 -7.30 5.22
N GLY A 133 9.51 -6.97 4.52
CA GLY A 133 10.14 -5.65 4.53
C GLY A 133 10.73 -5.23 5.88
N ARG A 134 11.07 -6.19 6.75
CA ARG A 134 11.57 -5.96 8.14
C ARG A 134 13.05 -6.30 8.29
N GLU A 135 13.69 -6.82 7.24
CA GLU A 135 15.11 -7.17 7.19
C GLU A 135 16.05 -5.96 7.24
N LYS A 136 15.51 -4.76 7.05
CA LYS A 136 16.22 -3.46 7.07
C LYS A 136 15.35 -2.43 7.79
N SER A 137 15.93 -1.32 8.23
CA SER A 137 15.20 -0.25 8.93
C SER A 137 14.16 0.44 8.05
N ASN A 138 14.50 0.70 6.78
CA ASN A 138 13.62 1.35 5.81
C ASN A 138 13.48 0.46 4.57
N ILE A 139 12.27 0.39 4.00
CA ILE A 139 12.06 -0.22 2.68
C ILE A 139 12.59 0.66 1.55
N VAL A 140 13.17 0.04 0.52
CA VAL A 140 13.52 0.71 -0.75
C VAL A 140 12.60 0.26 -1.89
N ALA A 141 12.68 0.91 -3.05
CA ALA A 141 11.83 0.60 -4.20
C ALA A 141 11.92 -0.88 -4.63
N ASP A 142 13.12 -1.46 -4.57
CA ASP A 142 13.36 -2.87 -4.88
C ASP A 142 12.69 -3.82 -3.89
N ASP A 143 12.58 -3.43 -2.62
CA ASP A 143 11.89 -4.25 -1.61
C ASP A 143 10.39 -4.33 -1.93
N ILE A 144 9.77 -3.22 -2.36
CA ILE A 144 8.35 -3.19 -2.79
C ILE A 144 8.13 -4.10 -4.01
N ALA A 145 9.00 -3.98 -5.02
CA ALA A 145 8.92 -4.82 -6.21
C ALA A 145 9.14 -6.31 -5.88
N LYS A 146 10.08 -6.63 -4.97
CA LYS A 146 10.34 -7.99 -4.49
C LYS A 146 9.13 -8.57 -3.75
N ILE A 147 8.49 -7.79 -2.88
CA ILE A 147 7.28 -8.19 -2.18
C ILE A 147 6.15 -8.45 -3.17
N ALA A 148 5.85 -7.50 -4.07
CA ALA A 148 4.81 -7.66 -5.09
C ALA A 148 5.08 -8.88 -6.00
N LYS A 149 6.33 -9.10 -6.38
CA LYS A 149 6.76 -10.28 -7.15
C LYS A 149 6.52 -11.58 -6.40
N ALA A 150 6.72 -11.61 -5.08
CA ALA A 150 6.41 -12.80 -4.27
C ALA A 150 4.93 -13.18 -4.37
N PHE A 151 4.02 -12.21 -4.47
CA PHE A 151 2.60 -12.43 -4.70
C PHE A 151 2.23 -12.76 -6.16
N GLY A 152 3.17 -12.74 -7.11
CA GLY A 152 2.88 -13.01 -8.53
C GLY A 152 2.66 -11.74 -9.37
N VAL A 153 3.27 -10.62 -8.97
CA VAL A 153 3.28 -9.36 -9.74
C VAL A 153 4.72 -9.06 -10.21
N PRO A 154 5.19 -9.60 -11.35
CA PRO A 154 6.61 -9.55 -11.73
C PRO A 154 7.17 -8.15 -11.99
N SER A 155 6.34 -7.26 -12.53
CA SER A 155 6.72 -5.91 -12.98
C SER A 155 5.88 -4.85 -12.28
N PHE A 156 5.95 -4.80 -10.95
CA PHE A 156 5.11 -3.93 -10.13
C PHE A 156 5.08 -2.46 -10.58
N TRP A 157 6.24 -1.86 -10.87
CA TRP A 157 6.28 -0.44 -11.25
C TRP A 157 5.58 -0.14 -12.58
N ASN A 158 5.62 -1.06 -13.55
CA ASN A 158 4.86 -0.93 -14.80
C ASN A 158 3.35 -1.04 -14.56
N VAL A 159 2.96 -1.95 -13.68
CA VAL A 159 1.57 -2.07 -13.22
C VAL A 159 1.13 -0.78 -12.53
N ALA A 160 1.89 -0.31 -11.55
CA ALA A 160 1.60 0.91 -10.81
C ALA A 160 1.49 2.14 -11.72
N LYS A 161 2.36 2.26 -12.74
CA LYS A 161 2.25 3.29 -13.77
C LYS A 161 0.90 3.23 -14.50
N SER A 162 0.52 2.07 -15.01
CA SER A 162 -0.76 1.89 -15.72
C SER A 162 -1.97 2.16 -14.83
N ILE A 163 -1.92 1.75 -13.56
CA ILE A 163 -2.95 2.09 -12.57
C ILE A 163 -3.01 3.60 -12.35
N SER A 164 -1.86 4.26 -12.16
CA SER A 164 -1.78 5.71 -11.93
C SER A 164 -2.42 6.52 -13.07
N GLU A 165 -2.20 6.11 -14.31
CA GLU A 165 -2.80 6.71 -15.52
C GLU A 165 -4.32 6.51 -15.52
N SER A 166 -4.78 5.32 -15.15
CA SER A 166 -6.20 4.96 -15.14
C SER A 166 -7.02 5.67 -14.04
N VAL A 167 -6.37 6.14 -12.98
CA VAL A 167 -7.03 6.77 -11.81
C VAL A 167 -6.85 8.29 -11.75
N GLY A 168 -6.39 8.92 -12.83
CA GLY A 168 -6.25 10.38 -12.93
C GLY A 168 -5.05 10.94 -12.18
N LEU A 169 -4.05 10.11 -11.85
CA LEU A 169 -2.87 10.51 -11.09
C LEU A 169 -1.58 10.09 -11.81
N ALA A 170 -1.54 10.28 -13.13
CA ALA A 170 -0.37 10.01 -13.95
C ALA A 170 0.85 10.79 -13.41
N GLN A 171 1.97 10.09 -13.23
CA GLN A 171 3.21 10.68 -12.73
C GLN A 171 4.23 10.73 -13.87
N PRO A 172 4.58 11.92 -14.40
CA PRO A 172 5.46 12.04 -15.56
C PRO A 172 6.82 11.35 -15.38
N ALA A 173 7.39 11.43 -14.18
CA ALA A 173 8.67 10.81 -13.85
C ALA A 173 8.58 9.30 -13.55
N GLY A 174 7.37 8.75 -13.44
CA GLY A 174 7.14 7.37 -13.00
C GLY A 174 6.87 7.23 -11.50
N VAL A 175 6.13 6.17 -11.16
CA VAL A 175 5.69 5.89 -9.77
C VAL A 175 6.86 5.42 -8.89
N ASP A 176 7.86 4.75 -9.47
CA ASP A 176 9.08 4.34 -8.78
C ASP A 176 9.96 5.53 -8.41
N GLU A 177 10.07 6.51 -9.31
CA GLU A 177 10.84 7.73 -9.06
C GLU A 177 10.20 8.59 -7.98
N ALA A 178 8.87 8.71 -7.95
CA ALA A 178 8.18 9.39 -6.85
C ALA A 178 8.45 8.72 -5.49
N PHE A 179 8.47 7.39 -5.43
CA PHE A 179 8.86 6.69 -4.20
C PHE A 179 10.31 7.01 -3.79
N LYS A 180 11.26 6.99 -4.73
CA LYS A 180 12.67 7.29 -4.47
C LYS A 180 12.86 8.73 -4.00
N GLN A 181 12.15 9.69 -4.60
CA GLN A 181 12.19 11.09 -4.18
C GLN A 181 11.60 11.28 -2.78
N LEU A 182 10.47 10.63 -2.47
CA LEU A 182 9.91 10.67 -1.12
C LEU A 182 10.89 10.08 -0.09
N ALA A 183 11.55 8.96 -0.40
CA ALA A 183 12.55 8.35 0.48
C ALA A 183 13.75 9.29 0.72
N LYS A 184 14.23 9.96 -0.34
CA LYS A 184 15.30 10.96 -0.26
C LYS A 184 14.90 12.15 0.60
N GLU A 185 13.70 12.68 0.41
CA GLU A 185 13.20 13.81 1.17
C GLU A 185 12.94 13.46 2.65
N ARG A 186 12.47 12.24 2.95
CA ARG A 186 12.44 11.72 4.32
C ARG A 186 13.83 11.65 4.94
N HIS A 187 14.84 11.17 4.20
CA HIS A 187 16.21 11.08 4.73
C HIS A 187 16.76 12.45 5.08
N LYS A 188 16.65 13.42 4.16
CA LYS A 188 17.08 14.80 4.43
C LYS A 188 16.32 15.42 5.60
N SER A 189 14.99 15.29 5.62
CA SER A 189 14.13 15.85 6.66
C SER A 189 14.45 15.33 8.06
N ALA A 190 14.90 14.08 8.18
CA ALA A 190 15.24 13.47 9.46
C ALA A 190 16.67 13.76 9.94
N HIS A 191 17.61 14.01 9.03
CA HIS A 191 19.04 13.97 9.37
C HIS A 191 19.82 15.24 9.01
N VAL A 192 19.29 16.11 8.14
CA VAL A 192 19.95 17.34 7.71
C VAL A 192 19.27 18.52 8.41
N SER A 193 19.94 19.08 9.41
CA SER A 193 19.40 20.16 10.26
C SER A 193 19.04 21.44 9.49
N SER A 194 19.70 21.69 8.35
CA SER A 194 19.43 22.83 7.47
C SER A 194 18.40 22.55 6.38
N HIS A 195 17.89 21.32 6.27
CA HIS A 195 16.90 20.99 5.25
C HIS A 195 15.54 21.61 5.59
N SER A 196 14.87 22.16 4.58
CA SER A 196 13.50 22.64 4.69
C SER A 196 12.77 22.23 3.42
N ILE A 197 11.98 21.16 3.49
CA ILE A 197 11.14 20.78 2.36
C ILE A 197 10.10 21.88 2.08
N ALA A 198 9.92 22.22 0.81
CA ALA A 198 8.91 23.19 0.39
C ALA A 198 7.50 22.63 0.60
N HIS A 199 6.56 23.49 1.01
CA HIS A 199 5.15 23.12 1.22
C HIS A 199 4.52 22.50 -0.04
N SER A 200 4.77 23.08 -1.22
CA SER A 200 4.26 22.59 -2.51
C SER A 200 4.80 21.19 -2.83
N THR A 201 6.09 20.94 -2.59
CA THR A 201 6.71 19.62 -2.78
C THR A 201 6.05 18.57 -1.89
N LEU A 202 5.88 18.87 -0.59
CA LEU A 202 5.26 17.95 0.34
C LEU A 202 3.77 17.71 0.02
N SER A 203 3.05 18.75 -0.38
CA SER A 203 1.66 18.65 -0.85
C SER A 203 1.53 17.77 -2.09
N ALA A 204 2.52 17.81 -2.99
CA ALA A 204 2.56 16.93 -4.16
C ALA A 204 2.86 15.46 -3.80
N PHE A 205 3.61 15.20 -2.72
CA PHE A 205 3.88 13.83 -2.28
C PHE A 205 2.65 13.11 -1.73
N ILE A 206 1.64 13.81 -1.21
CA ILE A 206 0.42 13.17 -0.69
C ILE A 206 -0.29 12.31 -1.76
N PRO A 207 -0.76 12.88 -2.89
CA PRO A 207 -1.43 12.08 -3.91
C PRO A 207 -0.48 11.04 -4.52
N GLN A 208 0.83 11.32 -4.61
CA GLN A 208 1.80 10.34 -5.11
C GLN A 208 1.92 9.11 -4.20
N THR A 209 1.95 9.33 -2.89
CA THR A 209 1.99 8.28 -1.87
C THR A 209 0.72 7.44 -1.91
N LEU A 210 -0.44 8.09 -2.08
CA LEU A 210 -1.72 7.40 -2.22
C LEU A 210 -1.75 6.48 -3.45
N VAL A 211 -1.23 6.93 -4.60
CA VAL A 211 -1.13 6.10 -5.81
C VAL A 211 -0.25 4.88 -5.61
N ILE A 212 0.90 5.03 -4.93
CA ILE A 212 1.80 3.91 -4.66
C ILE A 212 1.06 2.87 -3.79
N ALA A 213 0.42 3.32 -2.71
CA ALA A 213 -0.35 2.45 -1.81
C ALA A 213 -1.52 1.77 -2.51
N LEU A 214 -2.33 2.52 -3.26
CA LEU A 214 -3.45 2.01 -4.06
C LEU A 214 -2.96 0.97 -5.07
N SER A 215 -1.92 1.30 -5.84
CA SER A 215 -1.36 0.38 -6.85
C SER A 215 -0.84 -0.91 -6.24
N PHE A 216 -0.14 -0.79 -5.09
CA PHE A 216 0.36 -1.94 -4.34
C PHE A 216 -0.79 -2.83 -3.90
N ASP A 217 -1.77 -2.27 -3.20
CA ASP A 217 -2.91 -3.01 -2.66
C ASP A 217 -3.73 -3.70 -3.75
N LEU A 218 -4.10 -2.97 -4.80
CA LEU A 218 -4.87 -3.54 -5.91
C LEU A 218 -4.12 -4.71 -6.55
N SER A 219 -2.80 -4.57 -6.73
CA SER A 219 -1.96 -5.61 -7.33
C SER A 219 -1.89 -6.86 -6.46
N ILE A 220 -1.55 -6.73 -5.18
CA ILE A 220 -1.40 -7.90 -4.29
C ILE A 220 -2.75 -8.52 -3.94
N SER A 221 -3.82 -7.72 -3.83
CA SER A 221 -5.17 -8.22 -3.60
C SER A 221 -5.66 -9.07 -4.77
N LEU A 222 -5.42 -8.61 -6.01
CA LEU A 222 -5.75 -9.36 -7.21
C LEU A 222 -4.93 -10.65 -7.33
N ALA A 223 -3.63 -10.57 -7.01
CA ALA A 223 -2.76 -11.74 -6.94
C ALA A 223 -3.26 -12.79 -5.94
N VAL A 224 -3.58 -12.39 -4.70
CA VAL A 224 -4.13 -13.29 -3.68
C VAL A 224 -5.44 -13.92 -4.14
N ARG A 225 -6.34 -13.13 -4.74
CA ARG A 225 -7.58 -13.67 -5.29
C ARG A 225 -7.32 -14.71 -6.38
N LYS A 226 -6.39 -14.43 -7.30
CA LYS A 226 -6.00 -15.37 -8.36
C LYS A 226 -5.43 -16.66 -7.77
N LEU A 227 -4.52 -16.57 -6.78
CA LEU A 227 -3.97 -17.70 -6.07
C LEU A 227 -5.08 -18.56 -5.42
N ASN A 228 -6.01 -17.91 -4.72
CA ASN A 228 -7.13 -18.59 -4.04
C ASN A 228 -8.14 -19.22 -5.00
N GLY A 229 -8.38 -18.61 -6.16
CA GLY A 229 -9.35 -19.10 -7.16
C GLY A 229 -8.77 -20.07 -8.19
N SER A 230 -7.45 -20.22 -8.23
CA SER A 230 -6.78 -21.06 -9.23
C SER A 230 -6.68 -22.53 -8.81
N ASN A 231 -6.82 -23.43 -9.78
CA ASN A 231 -6.50 -24.86 -9.63
C ASN A 231 -4.98 -25.11 -9.56
N ILE A 232 -4.21 -24.31 -8.80
CA ILE A 232 -2.75 -24.51 -8.61
C ILE A 232 -2.44 -25.95 -8.15
N VAL A 233 -3.42 -26.60 -7.50
CA VAL A 233 -3.36 -28.00 -7.09
C VAL A 233 -3.01 -28.92 -8.26
N SER A 234 -3.56 -28.72 -9.47
CA SER A 234 -3.36 -29.62 -10.61
C SER A 234 -2.06 -29.35 -11.37
N ASP A 235 -1.76 -28.08 -11.71
CA ASP A 235 -0.75 -27.79 -12.76
C ASP A 235 0.54 -27.17 -12.22
N GLY A 236 0.55 -26.73 -10.95
CA GLY A 236 1.73 -26.10 -10.33
C GLY A 236 2.12 -24.73 -10.90
N VAL A 237 1.38 -24.21 -11.88
CA VAL A 237 1.59 -22.87 -12.44
C VAL A 237 0.92 -21.83 -11.55
N HIS A 238 1.71 -20.87 -11.06
CA HIS A 238 1.17 -19.75 -10.29
C HIS A 238 0.58 -18.69 -11.24
N PRO A 239 -0.69 -18.29 -11.06
CA PRO A 239 -1.29 -17.25 -11.87
C PRO A 239 -0.57 -15.91 -11.64
N LEU A 240 -0.11 -15.30 -12.73
CA LEU A 240 0.51 -13.98 -12.70
C LEU A 240 -0.53 -12.88 -12.88
N VAL A 241 -0.26 -11.72 -12.28
CA VAL A 241 -1.00 -10.49 -12.53
C VAL A 241 -0.41 -9.76 -13.73
N SER A 242 -1.28 -9.44 -14.68
CA SER A 242 -0.99 -8.70 -15.91
C SER A 242 -1.81 -7.41 -15.94
N LEU A 243 -1.42 -6.46 -16.80
CA LEU A 243 -2.07 -5.15 -16.91
C LEU A 243 -3.57 -5.25 -17.25
N GLY A 244 -3.97 -6.23 -18.06
CA GLY A 244 -5.37 -6.40 -18.47
C GLY A 244 -6.29 -6.99 -17.39
N ASP A 245 -5.74 -7.45 -16.27
CA ASP A 245 -6.53 -8.09 -15.20
C ASP A 245 -7.24 -7.09 -14.30
N PHE A 246 -6.82 -5.82 -14.33
CA PHE A 246 -7.32 -4.80 -13.43
C PHE A 246 -8.67 -4.26 -13.88
N LYS A 247 -9.68 -4.42 -13.01
CA LYS A 247 -11.04 -3.92 -13.22
C LYS A 247 -11.45 -3.03 -12.06
N TYR A 248 -12.06 -1.89 -12.39
CA TYR A 248 -12.47 -0.89 -11.42
C TYR A 248 -13.92 -0.45 -11.62
N VAL A 249 -14.56 -0.11 -10.51
CA VAL A 249 -15.71 0.80 -10.46
C VAL A 249 -15.20 2.09 -9.83
N ILE A 250 -15.33 3.20 -10.57
CA ILE A 250 -14.94 4.52 -10.09
C ILE A 250 -16.17 5.21 -9.50
N LEU A 251 -16.10 5.61 -8.24
CA LEU A 251 -17.11 6.40 -7.57
C LEU A 251 -16.60 7.84 -7.42
N ARG A 252 -17.34 8.82 -7.95
CA ARG A 252 -16.93 10.24 -7.87
C ARG A 252 -18.11 11.21 -7.79
N PRO A 253 -17.94 12.38 -7.15
CA PRO A 253 -18.95 13.43 -7.13
C PRO A 253 -18.98 14.19 -8.46
N VAL A 254 -20.17 14.40 -9.02
CA VAL A 254 -20.41 15.16 -10.25
C VAL A 254 -21.69 15.98 -10.09
N ALA A 255 -21.56 17.31 -10.12
CA ALA A 255 -22.68 18.26 -9.99
C ALA A 255 -23.58 17.98 -8.78
N GLY A 256 -22.97 17.82 -7.59
CA GLY A 256 -23.68 17.62 -6.32
C GLY A 256 -24.27 16.21 -6.12
N ARG A 257 -24.01 15.27 -7.04
CA ARG A 257 -24.45 13.87 -6.93
C ARG A 257 -23.27 12.92 -7.02
N TRP A 258 -23.42 11.73 -6.45
CA TRP A 258 -22.41 10.67 -6.53
C TRP A 258 -22.72 9.73 -7.68
N LYS A 259 -21.73 9.47 -8.54
CA LYS A 259 -21.91 8.67 -9.76
C LYS A 259 -20.88 7.55 -9.81
N GLY A 260 -21.33 6.36 -10.19
CA GLY A 260 -20.47 5.21 -10.46
C GLY A 260 -20.13 5.09 -11.94
N PHE A 261 -18.88 4.82 -12.28
CA PHE A 261 -18.37 4.68 -13.65
C PHE A 261 -17.55 3.41 -13.81
N ILE A 262 -17.44 2.94 -15.05
CA ILE A 262 -16.45 1.95 -15.46
C ILE A 262 -15.39 2.70 -16.27
N PRO A 263 -14.08 2.42 -16.09
CA PRO A 263 -13.03 3.04 -16.90
C PRO A 263 -13.33 2.98 -18.40
N GLY A 264 -13.14 4.09 -19.10
CA GLY A 264 -13.42 4.24 -20.53
C GLY A 264 -14.89 4.47 -20.91
N ARG A 265 -15.84 4.45 -19.96
CA ARG A 265 -17.25 4.81 -20.22
C ARG A 265 -17.57 6.21 -19.74
N THR A 266 -18.25 6.98 -20.58
CA THR A 266 -18.73 8.34 -20.28
C THR A 266 -20.02 8.33 -19.44
N THR A 267 -20.88 7.34 -19.66
CA THR A 267 -22.16 7.20 -18.94
C THR A 267 -21.97 6.51 -17.60
N ALA A 268 -22.57 7.09 -16.55
CA ALA A 268 -22.59 6.50 -15.22
C ALA A 268 -23.43 5.21 -15.20
N ILE A 269 -22.97 4.18 -14.48
CA ILE A 269 -23.71 2.94 -14.26
C ILE A 269 -24.77 3.06 -13.17
N PHE A 270 -24.65 4.07 -12.30
CA PHE A 270 -25.68 4.49 -11.35
C PHE A 270 -25.41 5.93 -10.89
N VAL A 271 -26.42 6.55 -10.30
CA VAL A 271 -26.37 7.89 -9.71
C VAL A 271 -27.10 7.85 -8.37
N GLU A 272 -26.50 8.43 -7.34
CA GLU A 272 -27.07 8.59 -6.00
C GLU A 272 -26.95 10.04 -5.53
N ASN A 273 -27.73 10.41 -4.52
CA ASN A 273 -27.74 11.76 -3.97
C ASN A 273 -26.61 12.01 -2.95
N ASP A 274 -26.17 10.98 -2.24
CA ASP A 274 -25.18 11.08 -1.17
C ASP A 274 -24.16 9.93 -1.21
N TYR A 275 -23.06 10.13 -0.49
CA TYR A 275 -21.94 9.19 -0.43
C TYR A 275 -22.33 7.89 0.30
N GLU A 276 -23.11 7.99 1.36
CA GLU A 276 -23.51 6.86 2.21
C GLU A 276 -24.34 5.83 1.45
N THR A 277 -25.16 6.27 0.49
CA THR A 277 -25.93 5.41 -0.40
C THR A 277 -25.08 4.95 -1.60
N ALA A 278 -24.24 5.84 -2.14
CA ALA A 278 -23.43 5.53 -3.33
C ALA A 278 -22.34 4.50 -3.07
N MET A 279 -21.73 4.52 -1.88
CA MET A 279 -20.61 3.66 -1.54
C MET A 279 -20.99 2.17 -1.51
N PRO A 280 -22.00 1.72 -0.74
CA PRO A 280 -22.43 0.32 -0.75
C PRO A 280 -22.83 -0.14 -2.16
N ARG A 281 -23.49 0.72 -2.94
CA ARG A 281 -23.86 0.42 -4.33
C ARG A 281 -22.62 0.26 -5.22
N ALA A 282 -21.61 1.12 -5.08
CA ALA A 282 -20.34 0.98 -5.81
C ALA A 282 -19.66 -0.35 -5.50
N VAL A 283 -19.58 -0.72 -4.22
CA VAL A 283 -18.99 -1.97 -3.75
C VAL A 283 -19.76 -3.18 -4.30
N GLN A 284 -21.09 -3.14 -4.28
CA GLN A 284 -21.94 -4.19 -4.86
C GLN A 284 -21.68 -4.35 -6.37
N GLN A 285 -21.62 -3.24 -7.10
CA GLN A 285 -21.33 -3.24 -8.54
C GLN A 285 -19.90 -3.76 -8.83
N ALA A 286 -18.93 -3.43 -7.98
CA ALA A 286 -17.56 -3.92 -8.11
C ALA A 286 -17.48 -5.44 -7.85
N ALA A 287 -18.16 -5.93 -6.81
CA ALA A 287 -18.22 -7.36 -6.48
C ALA A 287 -18.82 -8.20 -7.61
N GLN A 288 -19.94 -7.77 -8.21
CA GLN A 288 -20.56 -8.42 -9.38
C GLN A 288 -19.62 -8.54 -10.58
N ARG A 289 -18.65 -7.63 -10.70
CA ARG A 289 -17.70 -7.56 -11.82
C ARG A 289 -16.34 -8.15 -11.49
N VAL A 290 -16.13 -8.63 -10.27
CA VAL A 290 -14.82 -9.07 -9.80
C VAL A 290 -13.81 -7.92 -9.98
N ALA A 291 -14.18 -6.74 -9.46
CA ALA A 291 -13.48 -5.48 -9.61
C ALA A 291 -13.22 -4.84 -8.24
N SER A 292 -12.29 -3.87 -8.20
CA SER A 292 -12.08 -3.01 -7.04
C SER A 292 -12.90 -1.72 -7.17
N THR A 293 -13.18 -1.05 -6.06
CA THR A 293 -13.82 0.28 -6.05
C THR A 293 -12.75 1.34 -5.85
N ILE A 294 -12.75 2.39 -6.66
CA ILE A 294 -11.85 3.54 -6.53
C ILE A 294 -12.70 4.77 -6.31
N ILE A 295 -12.33 5.56 -5.31
CA ILE A 295 -13.11 6.72 -4.88
C ILE A 295 -12.30 7.94 -5.25
N GLN A 296 -12.88 8.82 -6.07
CA GLN A 296 -12.23 10.05 -6.52
C GLN A 296 -12.91 11.28 -5.93
N ASP A 297 -12.15 12.35 -5.78
CA ASP A 297 -12.67 13.67 -5.45
C ASP A 297 -13.23 14.40 -6.70
N GLN A 298 -13.60 15.67 -6.52
CA GLN A 298 -14.12 16.52 -7.60
C GLN A 298 -13.06 16.84 -8.68
N THR A 299 -11.78 16.65 -8.37
CA THR A 299 -10.65 16.83 -9.30
C THR A 299 -10.26 15.54 -10.01
N GLU A 300 -11.11 14.50 -9.90
CA GLU A 300 -10.89 13.17 -10.47
C GLU A 300 -9.66 12.44 -9.91
N ARG A 301 -9.14 12.89 -8.76
CA ARG A 301 -8.00 12.26 -8.10
C ARG A 301 -8.51 11.20 -7.14
N ALA A 302 -7.89 10.02 -7.15
CA ALA A 302 -8.17 9.01 -6.15
C ALA A 302 -7.89 9.58 -4.74
N VAL A 303 -8.81 9.32 -3.80
CA VAL A 303 -8.70 9.71 -2.38
C VAL A 303 -8.89 8.53 -1.44
N ASN A 304 -9.57 7.47 -1.89
CA ASN A 304 -9.76 6.23 -1.14
C ASN A 304 -10.05 5.07 -2.11
N TRP A 305 -9.97 3.82 -1.66
CA TRP A 305 -10.29 2.65 -2.47
C TRP A 305 -10.75 1.46 -1.63
N ILE A 306 -11.42 0.52 -2.29
CA ILE A 306 -11.74 -0.80 -1.74
C ILE A 306 -11.23 -1.84 -2.73
N SER A 307 -10.22 -2.63 -2.33
CA SER A 307 -9.70 -3.71 -3.17
C SER A 307 -10.68 -4.88 -3.28
N ILE A 308 -10.38 -5.79 -4.20
CA ILE A 308 -11.23 -6.93 -4.58
C ILE A 308 -11.38 -8.03 -3.50
N ILE A 309 -10.66 -7.94 -2.38
CA ILE A 309 -10.71 -8.87 -1.23
C ILE A 309 -10.74 -8.10 0.10
#